data_AF-A0A4V1V5T1-F1
#
_entry.id   AF-A0A4V1V5T1-F1
#
_cell.length_a   1.000
_cell.length_b   1.000
_cell.length_c   1.000
_cell.angle_alpha   90.00
_cell.angle_beta   90.00
_cell.angle_gamma   90.00
#
_symmetry.space_group_name_H-M   'P 1'
#
loop_
_entity.id
_entity.type
_entity.pdbx_description
1 polymer ?
#
loop_
_entity_poly.entity_id
_entity_poly.type
_entity_poly.pdbx_seq_one_letter_code
_entity_poly.pdbx_strand_id
1 'polypeptide(L)'
;DRGYSIDNQELVMGVFCVGVPILDRIGRPVGGISISGPMPKAPGAGVEPLVKQLHEACGQVSKRLGYVGAWPPRDVVAPPLMAAS
;
A
#
# COMPACT_ATOMS: atom_id res chain seq x y z
N ASP A 1 -10.13 6.10 -1.45
CA ASP A 1 -10.18 6.63 -0.07
C ASP A 1 -8.91 6.67 0.81
N ARG A 2 -7.67 6.55 0.29
CA ARG A 2 -6.41 7.04 0.94
C ARG A 2 -5.14 6.59 0.24
N GLY A 3 -5.20 5.51 -0.56
CA GLY A 3 -4.08 4.99 -1.35
C GLY A 3 -3.11 4.08 -0.59
N TYR A 4 -3.44 3.74 0.67
CA TYR A 4 -2.70 2.78 1.50
C TYR A 4 -3.69 1.92 2.31
N SER A 5 -3.19 0.81 2.84
CA SER A 5 -3.89 -0.13 3.73
C SER A 5 -3.20 -0.18 5.09
N ILE A 6 -3.97 -0.49 6.13
CA ILE A 6 -3.50 -0.71 7.49
C ILE A 6 -4.01 -2.08 7.93
N ASP A 7 -3.09 -2.96 8.34
CA ASP A 7 -3.38 -4.17 9.12
C ASP A 7 -3.12 -3.86 10.60
N ASN A 8 -4.18 -3.96 11.41
CA ASN A 8 -4.15 -3.67 12.84
C ASN A 8 -4.20 -4.95 13.67
N GLN A 9 -3.11 -5.72 13.65
CA GLN A 9 -2.94 -6.96 14.42
C GLN A 9 -3.86 -8.10 13.99
N GLU A 10 -4.24 -8.17 12.71
CA GLU A 10 -5.17 -9.19 12.23
C GLU A 10 -4.50 -10.58 12.15
N LEU A 11 -3.19 -10.63 11.85
CA LEU A 11 -2.45 -11.88 11.70
C LEU A 11 -1.50 -12.19 12.87
N VAL A 12 -0.84 -11.18 13.43
CA VAL A 12 0.12 -11.33 14.52
C VAL A 12 -0.13 -10.27 15.57
N MET A 13 -0.48 -10.72 16.78
CA MET A 13 -0.71 -9.83 17.92
C MET A 13 0.53 -8.97 18.20
N GLY A 14 0.33 -7.66 18.29
CA GLY A 14 1.41 -6.69 18.50
C GLY A 14 2.17 -6.24 17.25
N VAL A 15 1.86 -6.79 16.06
CA VAL A 15 2.42 -6.34 14.79
C VAL A 15 1.42 -5.47 14.04
N PHE A 16 1.94 -4.40 13.45
CA PHE A 16 1.20 -3.47 12.60
C PHE A 16 1.83 -3.44 11.23
N CYS A 17 1.02 -3.46 10.18
CA CYS A 17 1.50 -3.34 8.80
C CYS A 17 0.82 -2.18 8.08
N VAL A 18 1.61 -1.44 7.31
CA VAL A 18 1.11 -0.43 6.36
C VAL A 18 1.52 -0.86 4.97
N GLY A 19 0.60 -0.87 4.02
CA GLY A 19 0.86 -1.26 2.64
C GLY A 19 0.41 -0.22 1.62
N VAL A 20 1.19 -0.03 0.56
CA VAL A 20 0.82 0.79 -0.61
C VAL A 20 0.92 -0.09 -1.88
N PRO A 21 -0.04 0.01 -2.82
CA PRO A 21 -0.04 -0.81 -4.03
C PRO A 21 0.99 -0.32 -5.06
N ILE A 22 1.47 -1.25 -5.89
CA ILE A 22 2.21 -0.99 -7.12
C ILE A 22 1.25 -1.17 -8.29
N LEU A 23 1.21 -0.18 -9.20
CA LEU A 23 0.31 -0.18 -10.35
C LEU A 23 1.07 -0.41 -11.67
N ASP A 24 0.43 -1.13 -12.60
CA ASP A 24 0.89 -1.26 -13.98
C ASP A 24 0.53 -0.03 -14.84
N ARG A 25 0.88 -0.07 -16.14
CA ARG A 25 0.62 1.03 -17.07
C ARG A 25 -0.85 1.45 -17.17
N ILE A 26 -1.79 0.53 -16.95
CA ILE A 26 -3.23 0.80 -17.05
C ILE A 26 -3.88 1.01 -15.68
N GLY A 27 -3.08 1.16 -14.62
CA GLY A 27 -3.54 1.46 -13.27
C GLY A 27 -4.02 0.23 -12.49
N ARG A 28 -3.74 -0.99 -12.93
CA ARG A 28 -4.09 -2.21 -12.19
C ARG A 28 -3.05 -2.52 -11.12
N PRO A 29 -3.47 -2.89 -9.90
CA PRO A 29 -2.53 -3.41 -8.90
C PRO A 29 -1.86 -4.69 -9.37
N VAL A 30 -0.54 -4.71 -9.33
CA VAL A 30 0.29 -5.88 -9.68
C VAL A 30 1.18 -6.34 -8.52
N GLY A 31 1.11 -5.65 -7.39
CA GLY A 31 1.85 -5.96 -6.17
C GLY A 31 1.67 -4.84 -5.14
N GLY A 32 2.49 -4.87 -4.09
CA GLY A 32 2.54 -3.82 -3.09
C GLY A 32 3.80 -3.90 -2.24
N ILE A 33 4.17 -2.76 -1.63
CA ILE A 33 5.23 -2.70 -0.62
C ILE A 33 4.55 -2.49 0.72
N SER A 34 5.01 -3.19 1.75
CA SER A 34 4.55 -2.98 3.12
C SER A 34 5.71 -2.78 4.08
N ILE A 35 5.44 -2.04 5.16
CA ILE A 35 6.32 -1.92 6.32
C ILE A 35 5.61 -2.60 7.49
N SER A 36 6.26 -3.59 8.09
CA SER A 36 5.79 -4.29 9.30
C SER A 36 6.64 -3.91 10.50
N GLY A 37 6.01 -3.71 11.65
CA GLY A 37 6.72 -3.41 12.89
C GLY A 37 5.84 -3.48 14.13
N PRO A 38 6.43 -3.29 15.32
CA PRO A 38 5.66 -3.22 16.56
C PRO A 38 4.65 -2.06 16.50
N MET A 39 3.46 -2.28 17.06
CA MET A 39 2.39 -1.29 17.07
C MET A 39 2.86 0.05 17.70
N PRO A 40 2.77 1.19 16.99
CA PRO A 40 2.98 2.49 17.62
C PRO A 40 1.85 2.73 18.64
N LYS A 41 2.18 3.24 19.83
CA LYS A 41 1.17 3.61 20.86
C LYS A 41 0.11 4.60 20.34
N ALA A 42 0.44 5.37 19.30
CA ALA A 42 -0.47 6.27 18.59
C ALA A 42 -0.39 6.02 17.07
N PRO A 43 -1.29 5.21 16.48
CA PRO A 43 -1.25 4.82 15.07
C PRO A 43 -1.51 5.96 14.06
N GLY A 44 -1.92 7.15 14.51
CA GLY A 44 -2.07 8.31 13.61
C GLY A 44 -0.73 8.95 13.27
N ALA A 45 -0.16 9.71 14.22
CA ALA A 45 1.06 10.48 14.02
C ALA A 45 2.30 9.63 13.69
N GLY A 46 2.34 8.37 14.16
CA GLY A 46 3.46 7.47 13.89
C GLY A 46 3.47 6.88 12.47
N VAL A 47 2.33 6.88 11.79
CA VAL A 47 2.15 6.13 10.52
C VAL A 47 2.32 7.02 9.30
N GLU A 48 2.02 8.31 9.41
CA GLU A 48 2.17 9.27 8.29
C GLU A 48 3.56 9.26 7.63
N PRO A 49 4.68 9.22 8.38
CA PRO A 49 6.01 9.15 7.76
C PRO A 49 6.22 7.84 6.98
N LEU A 50 5.69 6.72 7.49
CA LEU A 50 5.78 5.40 6.84
C LEU A 50 4.94 5.38 5.55
N VAL A 51 3.73 5.91 5.62
CA VAL A 51 2.84 6.07 4.45
C VAL A 51 3.50 6.92 3.37
N LYS A 52 4.16 8.03 3.74
CA LYS A 52 4.88 8.88 2.79
C LYS A 52 6.01 8.11 2.09
N GLN A 53 6.83 7.38 2.84
CA GLN A 53 7.91 6.56 2.28
C GLN A 53 7.38 5.46 1.35
N LEU A 54 6.32 4.77 1.76
CA LEU A 54 5.67 3.75 0.94
C LEU A 54 5.10 4.32 -0.35
N HIS A 55 4.47 5.50 -0.31
CA HIS A 55 3.99 6.17 -1.51
C HIS A 55 5.11 6.56 -2.46
N GLU A 56 6.24 7.04 -1.94
CA GLU A 56 7.39 7.38 -2.78
C GLU A 56 7.98 6.13 -3.44
N ALA A 57 8.21 5.07 -2.66
CA ALA A 57 8.73 3.80 -3.18
C ALA A 57 7.80 3.17 -4.24
N CYS A 58 6.51 3.01 -3.91
CA CYS A 58 5.54 2.41 -4.83
C CYS A 58 5.29 3.27 -6.07
N GLY A 59 5.32 4.60 -5.93
CA GLY A 59 5.18 5.52 -7.05
C GLY A 59 6.34 5.39 -8.05
N GLN A 60 7.57 5.26 -7.55
CA GLN A 60 8.75 5.05 -8.39
C GLN A 60 8.71 3.70 -9.12
N VAL A 61 8.29 2.63 -8.45
CA VAL A 61 8.13 1.32 -9.10
C VAL A 61 7.02 1.37 -10.15
N SER A 62 5.85 1.93 -9.81
CA SER A 62 4.72 2.06 -10.74
C SER A 62 5.09 2.86 -11.98
N LYS A 63 5.84 3.97 -11.82
CA LYS A 63 6.34 4.77 -12.94
C LYS A 63 7.26 3.96 -13.87
N ARG A 64 8.13 3.11 -13.31
CA ARG A 64 8.99 2.21 -14.10
C ARG A 64 8.20 1.13 -14.83
N LEU A 65 7.05 0.71 -14.28
CA LEU A 65 6.10 -0.19 -14.93
C LEU A 65 5.18 0.50 -15.96
N GLY A 66 5.34 1.81 -16.14
CA GLY A 66 4.63 2.60 -17.15
C GLY A 66 3.36 3.30 -16.66
N TYR A 67 3.10 3.33 -15.35
CA TYR A 67 1.98 4.10 -14.80
C TYR A 67 2.23 5.61 -14.95
N VAL A 68 1.26 6.31 -15.56
CA VAL A 68 1.32 7.76 -15.82
C VAL A 68 0.16 8.54 -15.19
N GLY A 69 -0.67 7.87 -14.39
CA GLY A 69 -1.81 8.50 -13.72
C GLY A 69 -1.42 9.33 -12.51
N ALA A 70 -2.41 10.01 -11.92
CA ALA A 70 -2.21 10.77 -10.69
C ALA A 70 -1.75 9.87 -9.54
N TRP A 71 -0.89 10.42 -8.68
CA TRP A 71 -0.36 9.75 -7.49
C TRP A 71 -0.48 10.66 -6.26
N PRO A 72 -0.87 10.16 -5.07
CA PRO A 72 -1.31 8.79 -4.80
C PRO A 72 -2.64 8.44 -5.49
N PRO A 73 -2.86 7.18 -5.87
CA PRO A 73 -4.08 6.77 -6.55
C PRO A 73 -5.27 6.87 -5.59
N ARG A 74 -6.36 7.53 -6.03
CA ARG A 74 -7.53 7.78 -5.19
C ARG A 74 -8.44 6.56 -5.07
N ASP A 75 -8.48 5.73 -6.11
CA ASP A 75 -9.43 4.62 -6.29
C ASP A 75 -8.71 3.33 -6.74
N VAL A 76 -7.90 2.75 -5.85
CA VAL A 76 -7.27 1.46 -6.13
C VAL A 76 -8.28 0.35 -5.87
N VAL A 77 -8.81 -0.24 -6.93
CA VAL A 77 -9.64 -1.44 -6.83
C VAL A 77 -8.72 -2.65 -6.88
N ALA A 78 -8.69 -3.45 -5.81
CA ALA A 78 -8.00 -4.73 -5.82
C ALA A 78 -8.60 -5.59 -6.96
N PRO A 79 -7.77 -6.27 -7.78
CA PRO A 79 -8.31 -7.18 -8.78
C PRO A 79 -9.17 -8.25 -8.10
N PRO A 80 -10.26 -8.72 -8.76
CA PRO A 80 -11.02 -9.83 -8.22
C PRO A 80 -10.07 -11.00 -7.98
N LEU A 81 -10.09 -11.57 -6.78
CA LEU A 81 -9.38 -12.80 -6.47
C LEU A 81 -9.80 -13.83 -7.52
N MET A 82 -8.92 -14.14 -8.48
CA MET A 82 -9.12 -15.33 -9.29
C MET A 82 -9.11 -16.49 -8.31
N ALA A 83 -10.27 -17.12 -8.14
CA ALA A 83 -10.40 -18.33 -7.36
C ALA A 83 -9.32 -19.30 -7.85
N ALA A 84 -8.33 -19.55 -6.98
CA ALA A 84 -7.35 -20.59 -7.22
C ALA A 84 -8.15 -21.88 -7.48
N SER A 85 -8.06 -22.36 -8.71
CA SER A 85 -8.64 -23.62 -9.17
C SER A 85 -7.65 -24.74 -8.92
#